data_AF-A0A7J9ATK9-F1
#
_entry.id   AF-A0A7J9ATK9-F1
#
_cell.length_a   1.000
_cell.length_b   1.000
_cell.length_c   1.000
_cell.angle_alpha   90.00
_cell.angle_beta   90.00
_cell.angle_gamma   90.00
#
_symmetry.space_group_name_H-M   'P 1'
#
loop_
_entity.id
_entity.type
_entity.pdbx_description
1 polymer ?
#
loop_
_entity_poly.entity_id
_entity_poly.type
_entity_poly.pdbx_seq_one_letter_code
_entity_poly.pdbx_strand_id
1 'polypeptide(L)'
;MESPLLPKYLLIVILFSHYSTTIAQYEQERDTLYALKHTFNDPFLNDNWNGLHCYENTSFWYGIQCINDRITSILLENRGLSGNPSAVSLVVLSELVTLSFKNNLVYGNIMDFCYNHKLKDIDLSENMLEGPIPPCSINLELLRSLQLQQNHLSGMIPEFNQAGLTVFNVSYNNISGPIPGTTTLRSFTADSYANNGPNMCDPLCHFSEINTPTPTESKKESIAIAFMVLDIIGLVTVILLLVLYCKRSSKFKNLIKRRHFEETRDGDGMKLVFMADDGGFELNELMGAAAEGLGKGVCGDSYKATLNDGVAVVVKQLRGLKPLMSKEEFMKMVRMIADQKHPNLLPLMAYWCSEDVKLL
;
A
#
# COMPACT_ATOMS: atom_id res chain seq x y z
N MET A 1 -3.38 50.45 -27.46
CA MET A 1 -4.05 49.15 -27.24
C MET A 1 -3.01 48.21 -26.67
N GLU A 2 -2.83 48.23 -25.35
CA GLU A 2 -1.98 47.27 -24.64
C GLU A 2 -2.89 46.18 -24.05
N SER A 3 -2.66 44.94 -24.47
CA SER A 3 -3.34 43.75 -23.95
C SER A 3 -2.70 43.26 -22.66
N PRO A 4 -3.45 42.63 -21.72
CA PRO A 4 -3.01 42.44 -20.35
C PRO A 4 -2.08 41.22 -20.22
N LEU A 5 -0.82 41.45 -19.84
CA LEU A 5 0.15 40.40 -19.46
C LEU A 5 -0.08 39.82 -18.05
N LEU A 6 -0.88 40.50 -17.22
CA LEU A 6 -1.15 40.14 -15.82
C LEU A 6 -1.76 38.74 -15.59
N PRO A 7 -2.67 38.20 -16.43
CA PRO A 7 -3.29 36.89 -16.19
C PRO A 7 -2.30 35.72 -16.34
N LYS A 8 -1.30 35.84 -17.22
CA LYS A 8 -0.35 34.75 -17.52
C LYS A 8 0.68 34.57 -16.41
N TYR A 9 1.21 35.67 -15.86
CA TYR A 9 2.13 35.60 -14.73
C TYR A 9 1.46 35.10 -13.45
N LEU A 10 0.19 35.51 -13.21
CA LEU A 10 -0.59 35.00 -12.09
C LEU A 10 -0.81 33.48 -12.20
N LEU A 11 -1.14 32.99 -13.40
CA LEU A 11 -1.31 31.55 -13.66
C LEU A 11 -0.02 30.77 -13.42
N ILE A 12 1.13 31.28 -13.89
CA ILE A 12 2.44 30.64 -13.71
C ILE A 12 2.83 30.58 -12.24
N VAL A 13 2.63 31.65 -11.46
CA VAL A 13 2.94 31.66 -10.02
C VAL A 13 2.05 30.70 -9.25
N ILE A 14 0.77 30.60 -9.61
CA ILE A 14 -0.19 29.64 -9.03
C ILE A 14 0.20 28.20 -9.36
N LEU A 15 0.65 27.93 -10.60
CA LEU A 15 1.09 26.59 -11.00
C LEU A 15 2.39 26.20 -10.28
N PHE A 16 3.35 27.11 -10.13
CA PHE A 16 4.58 26.84 -9.38
C PHE A 16 4.31 26.62 -7.89
N SER A 17 3.41 27.40 -7.26
CA SER A 17 3.07 27.21 -5.84
C SER A 17 2.31 25.91 -5.59
N HIS A 18 1.39 25.53 -6.49
CA HIS A 18 0.72 24.22 -6.43
C HIS A 18 1.71 23.07 -6.65
N TYR A 19 2.64 23.20 -7.61
CA TYR A 19 3.65 22.18 -7.87
C TYR A 19 4.57 21.96 -6.65
N SER A 20 5.05 23.05 -6.03
CA SER A 20 5.87 22.97 -4.82
C SER A 20 5.14 22.37 -3.62
N THR A 21 3.86 22.67 -3.43
CA THR A 21 3.05 22.08 -2.34
C THR A 21 2.78 20.59 -2.57
N THR A 22 2.56 20.16 -3.81
CA THR A 22 2.39 18.73 -4.12
C THR A 22 3.66 17.92 -3.88
N ILE A 23 4.85 18.47 -4.18
CA ILE A 23 6.13 17.80 -3.90
C ILE A 23 6.36 17.66 -2.40
N ALA A 24 6.16 18.74 -1.64
CA ALA A 24 6.34 18.72 -0.20
C ALA A 24 5.41 17.71 0.48
N GLN A 25 4.15 17.61 0.03
CA GLN A 25 3.20 16.64 0.56
C GLN A 25 3.62 15.19 0.26
N TYR A 26 4.09 14.93 -0.97
CA TYR A 26 4.62 13.63 -1.36
C TYR A 26 5.82 13.20 -0.51
N GLU A 27 6.74 14.12 -0.24
CA GLU A 27 7.90 13.83 0.62
C GLU A 27 7.49 13.49 2.06
N GLN A 28 6.54 14.22 2.62
CA GLN A 28 6.04 13.93 3.96
C GLN A 28 5.33 12.58 4.06
N GLU A 29 4.49 12.23 3.07
CA GLU A 29 3.85 10.91 3.00
C GLU A 29 4.88 9.79 2.93
N ARG A 30 5.92 9.97 2.11
CA ARG A 30 7.05 9.02 2.00
C ARG A 30 7.77 8.86 3.33
N ASP A 31 8.08 9.96 4.01
CA ASP A 31 8.84 9.95 5.25
C ASP A 31 8.04 9.30 6.39
N THR A 32 6.70 9.51 6.43
CA THR A 32 5.80 8.77 7.33
C THR A 32 5.85 7.26 7.08
N LEU A 33 5.81 6.81 5.81
CA LEU A 33 5.95 5.39 5.51
C LEU A 33 7.35 4.85 5.87
N TYR A 34 8.41 5.63 5.70
CA TYR A 34 9.74 5.21 6.15
C TYR A 34 9.88 5.12 7.67
N ALA A 35 9.21 6.01 8.42
CA ALA A 35 9.13 5.89 9.87
C ALA A 35 8.44 4.57 10.25
N LEU A 36 7.32 4.24 9.61
CA LEU A 36 6.60 2.98 9.83
C LEU A 36 7.46 1.75 9.47
N LYS A 37 8.18 1.82 8.34
CA LYS A 37 9.14 0.79 7.92
C LYS A 37 10.21 0.56 8.97
N HIS A 38 10.77 1.64 9.52
CA HIS A 38 11.79 1.58 10.57
C HIS A 38 11.23 1.01 11.88
N THR A 39 9.99 1.37 12.25
CA THR A 39 9.30 0.82 13.42
C THR A 39 9.20 -0.70 13.37
N PHE A 40 8.82 -1.26 12.22
CA PHE A 40 8.70 -2.72 12.09
C PHE A 40 10.04 -3.42 11.86
N ASN A 41 10.99 -2.72 11.23
CA ASN A 41 12.32 -3.23 10.87
C ASN A 41 12.29 -4.65 10.26
N ASP A 42 11.24 -4.93 9.48
CA ASP A 42 11.00 -6.22 8.87
C ASP A 42 11.81 -6.35 7.56
N PRO A 43 12.58 -7.44 7.34
CA PRO A 43 13.37 -7.61 6.12
C PRO A 43 12.54 -7.53 4.83
N PHE A 44 11.33 -8.08 4.83
CA PHE A 44 10.48 -8.05 3.65
C PHE A 44 10.02 -6.62 3.34
N LEU A 45 9.57 -5.86 4.33
CA LEU A 45 9.26 -4.43 4.14
C LEU A 45 10.51 -3.64 3.74
N ASN A 46 11.67 -3.99 4.30
CA ASN A 46 12.96 -3.39 3.96
C ASN A 46 13.30 -3.49 2.47
N ASP A 47 13.07 -4.67 1.90
CA ASP A 47 13.30 -4.96 0.48
C ASP A 47 12.15 -4.52 -0.43
N ASN A 48 10.94 -4.38 0.11
CA ASN A 48 9.77 -4.10 -0.71
C ASN A 48 9.51 -2.59 -0.86
N TRP A 49 9.65 -1.83 0.23
CA TRP A 49 9.37 -0.40 0.27
C TRP A 49 10.61 0.41 -0.13
N ASN A 50 10.84 0.50 -1.44
CA ASN A 50 11.91 1.30 -2.03
C ASN A 50 11.42 2.08 -3.26
N GLY A 51 12.07 3.20 -3.57
CA GLY A 51 11.70 4.05 -4.70
C GLY A 51 10.45 4.89 -4.45
N LEU A 52 9.60 5.03 -5.47
CA LEU A 52 8.39 5.86 -5.42
C LEU A 52 7.23 5.08 -4.79
N HIS A 53 6.57 5.66 -3.79
CA HIS A 53 5.47 5.01 -3.07
C HIS A 53 4.13 5.15 -3.80
N CYS A 54 3.93 6.21 -4.59
CA CYS A 54 2.78 6.40 -5.46
C CYS A 54 3.23 6.92 -6.84
N TYR A 55 2.68 6.37 -7.91
CA TYR A 55 2.86 6.86 -9.28
C TYR A 55 1.71 6.40 -10.20
N GLU A 56 1.13 7.32 -10.97
CA GLU A 56 0.00 7.07 -11.88
C GLU A 56 -1.17 6.32 -11.18
N ASN A 57 -1.50 6.69 -9.94
CA ASN A 57 -2.52 6.02 -9.12
C ASN A 57 -2.22 4.56 -8.75
N THR A 58 -0.95 4.15 -8.79
CA THR A 58 -0.53 2.81 -8.40
C THR A 58 0.62 2.86 -7.39
N SER A 59 0.78 1.79 -6.61
CA SER A 59 1.93 1.60 -5.73
C SER A 59 2.57 0.25 -5.99
N PHE A 60 3.90 0.24 -5.97
CA PHE A 60 4.70 -0.99 -5.97
C PHE A 60 5.07 -1.42 -4.54
N TRP A 61 4.77 -0.59 -3.54
CA TRP A 61 5.02 -0.90 -2.15
C TRP A 61 3.91 -1.83 -1.66
N TYR A 62 4.31 -2.97 -1.14
CA TYR A 62 3.41 -3.99 -0.63
C TYR A 62 2.48 -3.40 0.41
N GLY A 63 1.18 -3.60 0.20
CA GLY A 63 0.14 -3.10 1.09
C GLY A 63 -0.20 -1.62 0.92
N ILE A 64 0.49 -0.87 0.07
CA ILE A 64 0.16 0.54 -0.19
C ILE A 64 -0.77 0.64 -1.41
N GLN A 65 -1.79 1.50 -1.32
CA GLN A 65 -2.65 1.85 -2.45
C GLN A 65 -2.72 3.36 -2.61
N CYS A 66 -2.82 3.82 -3.86
CA CYS A 66 -2.78 5.23 -4.20
C CYS A 66 -3.96 5.62 -5.08
N ILE A 67 -4.49 6.83 -4.87
CA ILE A 67 -5.45 7.48 -5.77
C ILE A 67 -5.04 8.94 -5.90
N ASN A 68 -5.01 9.45 -7.13
CA ASN A 68 -4.46 10.75 -7.49
C ASN A 68 -3.05 10.99 -6.91
N ASP A 69 -2.21 9.96 -6.98
CA ASP A 69 -0.85 9.92 -6.42
C ASP A 69 -0.75 10.18 -4.91
N ARG A 70 -1.84 9.98 -4.15
CA ARG A 70 -1.89 10.10 -2.69
C ARG A 70 -2.16 8.75 -2.04
N ILE A 71 -1.57 8.51 -0.88
CA ILE A 71 -1.79 7.27 -0.13
C ILE A 71 -3.24 7.20 0.36
N THR A 72 -3.93 6.13 -0.02
CA THR A 72 -5.32 5.87 0.38
C THR A 72 -5.49 4.61 1.20
N SER A 73 -4.54 3.68 1.14
CA SER A 73 -4.62 2.47 1.98
C SER A 73 -3.24 2.00 2.42
N ILE A 74 -3.19 1.51 3.66
CA ILE A 74 -2.06 0.75 4.22
C ILE A 74 -2.62 -0.59 4.69
N LEU A 75 -2.21 -1.68 4.04
CA LEU A 75 -2.71 -3.04 4.22
C LEU A 75 -1.54 -3.99 4.48
N LEU A 76 -1.14 -4.10 5.74
CA LEU A 76 0.00 -4.92 6.18
C LEU A 76 -0.49 -6.05 7.07
N GLU A 77 -1.09 -7.08 6.48
CA GLU A 77 -1.73 -8.17 7.24
C GLU A 77 -0.94 -9.47 7.19
N ASN A 78 -1.04 -10.30 8.24
CA ASN A 78 -0.57 -11.69 8.27
C ASN A 78 0.93 -11.85 7.99
N ARG A 79 1.77 -10.98 8.57
CA ARG A 79 3.20 -10.95 8.30
C ARG A 79 4.08 -11.18 9.52
N GLY A 80 3.49 -11.25 10.70
CA GLY A 80 4.26 -11.30 11.95
C GLY A 80 5.05 -10.02 12.19
N LEU A 81 4.58 -8.87 11.67
CA LEU A 81 5.22 -7.58 11.87
C LEU A 81 5.20 -7.25 13.37
N SER A 82 6.36 -6.95 13.93
CA SER A 82 6.51 -6.61 15.34
C SER A 82 7.06 -5.20 15.47
N GLY A 83 6.43 -4.37 16.29
CA GLY A 83 6.85 -2.99 16.52
C GLY A 83 5.77 -2.16 17.19
N ASN A 84 6.16 -1.00 17.69
CA ASN A 84 5.26 -0.03 18.30
C ASN A 84 5.14 1.23 17.41
N PRO A 85 4.10 1.34 16.58
CA PRO A 85 3.92 2.45 15.67
C PRO A 85 3.24 3.67 16.32
N SER A 86 2.93 3.65 17.62
CA SER A 86 2.19 4.76 18.27
C SER A 86 2.83 6.15 18.12
N ALA A 87 4.15 6.22 17.92
CA ALA A 87 4.88 7.46 17.67
C ALA A 87 4.82 7.94 16.20
N VAL A 88 4.31 7.12 15.28
CA VAL A 88 4.16 7.47 13.86
C VAL A 88 2.90 8.30 13.69
N SER A 89 3.07 9.54 13.20
CA SER A 89 1.95 10.41 12.91
C SER A 89 1.35 10.08 11.54
N LEU A 90 0.09 9.65 11.53
CA LEU A 90 -0.66 9.38 10.30
C LEU A 90 -1.35 10.62 9.74
N VAL A 91 -1.35 11.75 10.46
CA VAL A 91 -2.04 13.00 10.08
C VAL A 91 -1.69 13.48 8.68
N VAL A 92 -0.44 13.26 8.26
CA VAL A 92 0.05 13.65 6.94
C VAL A 92 -0.55 12.82 5.80
N LEU A 93 -1.07 11.63 6.09
CA LEU A 93 -1.77 10.77 5.14
C LEU A 93 -3.23 11.22 5.00
N SER A 94 -3.46 12.44 4.52
CA SER A 94 -4.79 13.09 4.54
C SER A 94 -5.84 12.37 3.70
N GLU A 95 -5.41 11.55 2.73
CA GLU A 95 -6.27 10.76 1.84
C GLU A 95 -6.50 9.32 2.32
N LEU A 96 -6.00 8.94 3.50
CA LEU A 96 -6.10 7.59 4.03
C LEU A 96 -7.56 7.19 4.27
N VAL A 97 -7.98 6.12 3.62
CA VAL A 97 -9.33 5.54 3.69
C VAL A 97 -9.32 4.22 4.46
N THR A 98 -8.26 3.42 4.30
CA THR A 98 -8.17 2.09 4.89
C THR A 98 -6.83 1.88 5.59
N LEU A 99 -6.88 1.42 6.84
CA LEU A 99 -5.70 1.05 7.63
C LEU A 99 -5.92 -0.35 8.20
N SER A 100 -5.04 -1.28 7.83
CA SER A 100 -5.09 -2.65 8.35
C SER A 100 -3.70 -3.17 8.72
N PHE A 101 -3.53 -3.53 9.99
CA PHE A 101 -2.39 -4.27 10.53
C PHE A 101 -2.81 -5.64 11.08
N LYS A 102 -3.93 -6.16 10.61
CA LYS A 102 -4.53 -7.40 11.10
C LYS A 102 -3.53 -8.56 11.19
N ASN A 103 -3.63 -9.32 12.28
CA ASN A 103 -2.89 -10.57 12.50
C ASN A 103 -1.37 -10.37 12.37
N ASN A 104 -0.82 -9.60 13.30
CA ASN A 104 0.60 -9.32 13.44
C ASN A 104 0.98 -9.32 14.93
N LEU A 105 2.19 -8.83 15.23
CA LEU A 105 2.76 -8.71 16.57
C LEU A 105 2.90 -7.23 16.97
N VAL A 106 2.01 -6.37 16.49
CA VAL A 106 2.04 -4.93 16.79
C VAL A 106 1.67 -4.70 18.25
N TYR A 107 2.46 -3.92 18.99
CA TYR A 107 2.28 -3.67 20.42
C TYR A 107 2.35 -2.18 20.76
N GLY A 108 2.06 -1.84 22.02
CA GLY A 108 1.92 -0.46 22.47
C GLY A 108 0.53 0.10 22.14
N ASN A 109 0.38 1.43 22.25
CA ASN A 109 -0.89 2.09 22.04
C ASN A 109 -1.31 2.12 20.57
N ILE A 110 -2.63 2.22 20.34
CA ILE A 110 -3.17 2.55 19.02
C ILE A 110 -2.61 3.90 18.55
N MET A 111 -2.16 3.96 17.29
CA MET A 111 -1.69 5.19 16.65
C MET A 111 -2.76 6.28 16.67
N ASP A 112 -2.34 7.53 16.76
CA ASP A 112 -3.23 8.66 16.54
C ASP A 112 -3.58 8.78 15.04
N PHE A 113 -4.84 8.49 14.74
CA PHE A 113 -5.47 8.71 13.44
C PHE A 113 -6.64 9.71 13.50
N CYS A 114 -6.72 10.52 14.57
CA CYS A 114 -7.84 11.43 14.84
C CYS A 114 -8.11 12.42 13.69
N TYR A 115 -7.08 12.77 12.92
CA TYR A 115 -7.14 13.77 11.86
C TYR A 115 -7.27 13.17 10.46
N ASN A 116 -7.32 11.84 10.34
CA ASN A 116 -7.54 11.16 9.07
C ASN A 116 -9.05 11.02 8.81
N HIS A 117 -9.73 12.15 8.60
CA HIS A 117 -11.21 12.23 8.49
C HIS A 117 -11.80 11.41 7.32
N LYS A 118 -10.97 10.93 6.39
CA LYS A 118 -11.36 10.07 5.27
C LYS A 118 -11.36 8.57 5.59
N LEU A 119 -10.88 8.17 6.78
CA LEU A 119 -10.87 6.78 7.21
C LEU A 119 -12.29 6.21 7.25
N LYS A 120 -12.43 5.05 6.63
CA LYS A 120 -13.66 4.25 6.58
C LYS A 120 -13.46 2.90 7.25
N ASP A 121 -12.28 2.31 7.07
CA ASP A 121 -12.03 0.92 7.47
C ASP A 121 -10.73 0.85 8.26
N ILE A 122 -10.85 0.46 9.53
CA ILE A 122 -9.72 0.26 10.44
C ILE A 122 -9.77 -1.18 10.97
N ASP A 123 -8.74 -1.95 10.67
CA ASP A 123 -8.57 -3.31 11.19
C ASP A 123 -7.21 -3.47 11.88
N LEU A 124 -7.23 -3.42 13.20
CA LEU A 124 -6.06 -3.64 14.06
C LEU A 124 -6.23 -4.92 14.89
N SER A 125 -7.13 -5.81 14.47
CA SER A 125 -7.43 -7.04 15.19
C SER A 125 -6.25 -8.02 15.19
N GLU A 126 -6.26 -8.94 16.15
CA GLU A 126 -5.26 -10.02 16.25
C GLU A 126 -3.83 -9.46 16.38
N ASN A 127 -3.62 -8.63 17.40
CA ASN A 127 -2.33 -8.00 17.70
C ASN A 127 -2.08 -8.00 19.22
N MET A 128 -1.08 -7.24 19.69
CA MET A 128 -0.74 -7.08 21.10
C MET A 128 -0.91 -5.62 21.56
N LEU A 129 -1.83 -4.87 20.94
CA LEU A 129 -2.07 -3.46 21.27
C LEU A 129 -2.64 -3.30 22.68
N GLU A 130 -2.24 -2.24 23.37
CA GLU A 130 -2.63 -1.94 24.75
C GLU A 130 -3.14 -0.49 24.90
N GLY A 131 -3.55 -0.15 26.13
CA GLY A 131 -4.10 1.17 26.44
C GLY A 131 -5.52 1.40 25.88
N PRO A 132 -6.01 2.64 25.93
CA PRO A 132 -7.39 2.95 25.53
C PRO A 132 -7.57 3.10 24.02
N ILE A 133 -8.80 2.87 23.56
CA ILE A 133 -9.25 3.31 22.23
C ILE A 133 -9.21 4.85 22.22
N PRO A 134 -8.54 5.51 21.25
CA PRO A 134 -8.44 6.97 21.21
C PRO A 134 -9.82 7.62 21.22
N PRO A 135 -10.18 8.46 22.23
CA PRO A 135 -11.52 9.03 22.34
C PRO A 135 -11.94 9.89 21.14
N CYS A 136 -10.96 10.50 20.47
CA CYS A 136 -11.17 11.30 19.26
C CYS A 136 -11.72 10.49 18.07
N SER A 137 -11.66 9.16 18.10
CA SER A 137 -12.13 8.29 17.01
C SER A 137 -13.63 8.44 16.74
N ILE A 138 -14.39 9.00 17.69
CA ILE A 138 -15.78 9.41 17.50
C ILE A 138 -15.96 10.51 16.43
N ASN A 139 -14.90 11.27 16.12
CA ASN A 139 -14.91 12.35 15.12
C ASN A 139 -14.64 11.85 13.69
N LEU A 140 -14.41 10.55 13.51
CA LEU A 140 -14.25 9.96 12.18
C LEU A 140 -15.63 9.71 11.57
N GLU A 141 -16.23 10.75 11.00
CA GLU A 141 -17.60 10.74 10.49
C GLU A 141 -17.85 9.71 9.37
N LEU A 142 -16.81 9.38 8.61
CA LEU A 142 -16.87 8.43 7.49
C LEU A 142 -16.59 6.98 7.91
N LEU A 143 -16.30 6.72 9.18
CA LEU A 143 -15.95 5.39 9.69
C LEU A 143 -17.11 4.41 9.49
N ARG A 144 -16.80 3.25 8.90
CA ARG A 144 -17.73 2.16 8.58
C ARG A 144 -17.38 0.87 9.29
N SER A 145 -16.09 0.59 9.44
CA SER A 145 -15.58 -0.61 10.07
C SER A 145 -14.48 -0.27 11.08
N LEU A 146 -14.65 -0.75 12.31
CA LEU A 146 -13.65 -0.69 13.37
C LEU A 146 -13.51 -2.07 14.03
N GLN A 147 -12.43 -2.77 13.68
CA GLN A 147 -12.12 -4.10 14.19
C GLN A 147 -10.86 -4.04 15.06
N LEU A 148 -11.03 -4.34 16.35
CA LEU A 148 -10.00 -4.24 17.39
C LEU A 148 -9.92 -5.52 18.24
N GLN A 149 -10.66 -6.57 17.88
CA GLN A 149 -10.72 -7.79 18.66
C GLN A 149 -9.36 -8.49 18.80
N GLN A 150 -9.19 -9.28 19.86
CA GLN A 150 -7.97 -10.05 20.13
C GLN A 150 -6.74 -9.13 20.24
N ASN A 151 -6.78 -8.25 21.24
CA ASN A 151 -5.70 -7.36 21.67
C ASN A 151 -5.67 -7.30 23.22
N HIS A 152 -4.92 -6.38 23.80
CA HIS A 152 -4.87 -6.09 25.24
C HIS A 152 -5.40 -4.68 25.58
N LEU A 153 -6.35 -4.16 24.77
CA LEU A 153 -6.90 -2.81 24.94
C LEU A 153 -7.67 -2.71 26.25
N SER A 154 -7.61 -1.55 26.90
CA SER A 154 -8.21 -1.30 28.22
C SER A 154 -8.97 0.02 28.26
N GLY A 155 -9.51 0.40 29.42
CA GLY A 155 -10.34 1.60 29.56
C GLY A 155 -11.77 1.38 29.04
N MET A 156 -12.50 2.48 28.80
CA MET A 156 -13.89 2.46 28.36
C MET A 156 -14.00 2.59 26.84
N ILE A 157 -15.10 2.07 26.27
CA ILE A 157 -15.45 2.32 24.86
C ILE A 157 -15.86 3.80 24.71
N PRO A 158 -15.25 4.56 23.78
CA PRO A 158 -15.72 5.90 23.43
C PRO A 158 -17.17 5.91 22.94
N GLU A 159 -17.87 7.04 23.05
CA GLU A 159 -19.29 7.17 22.68
C GLU A 159 -19.50 7.23 21.16
N PHE A 160 -19.08 6.19 20.43
CA PHE A 160 -19.29 6.07 18.99
C PHE A 160 -20.77 6.19 18.67
N ASN A 161 -21.10 7.16 17.81
CA ASN A 161 -22.47 7.42 17.37
C ASN A 161 -22.54 7.76 15.87
N GLN A 162 -21.50 7.39 15.12
CA GLN A 162 -21.45 7.57 13.68
C GLN A 162 -22.42 6.61 12.99
N ALA A 163 -23.45 7.15 12.33
CA ALA A 163 -24.48 6.37 11.66
C ALA A 163 -23.96 5.43 10.55
N GLY A 164 -22.76 5.71 10.02
CA GLY A 164 -22.10 4.88 9.01
C GLY A 164 -21.38 3.65 9.56
N LEU A 165 -21.13 3.57 10.88
CA LEU A 165 -20.42 2.48 11.52
C LEU A 165 -21.32 1.24 11.54
N THR A 166 -20.98 0.26 10.72
CA THR A 166 -21.78 -0.95 10.48
C THR A 166 -21.04 -2.24 10.82
N VAL A 167 -19.72 -2.15 11.04
CA VAL A 167 -18.90 -3.23 11.56
C VAL A 167 -18.13 -2.71 12.77
N PHE A 168 -18.32 -3.34 13.91
CA PHE A 168 -17.63 -2.99 15.15
C PHE A 168 -17.36 -4.26 15.95
N ASN A 169 -16.11 -4.44 16.38
CA ASN A 169 -15.75 -5.56 17.24
C ASN A 169 -14.57 -5.19 18.14
N VAL A 170 -14.78 -5.29 19.44
CA VAL A 170 -13.78 -5.05 20.50
C VAL A 170 -13.65 -6.25 21.43
N SER A 171 -14.16 -7.41 21.03
CA SER A 171 -14.12 -8.64 21.84
C SER A 171 -12.70 -9.11 22.12
N TYR A 172 -12.51 -9.94 23.14
CA TYR A 172 -11.20 -10.48 23.51
C TYR A 172 -10.16 -9.37 23.76
N ASN A 173 -10.45 -8.51 24.73
CA ASN A 173 -9.60 -7.41 25.19
C ASN A 173 -9.71 -7.27 26.73
N ASN A 174 -9.18 -6.18 27.29
CA ASN A 174 -9.25 -5.82 28.72
C ASN A 174 -10.14 -4.57 28.95
N ILE A 175 -11.07 -4.26 28.05
CA ILE A 175 -11.94 -3.08 28.13
C ILE A 175 -12.91 -3.26 29.30
N SER A 176 -13.21 -2.20 30.04
CA SER A 176 -14.10 -2.24 31.20
C SER A 176 -15.06 -1.05 31.23
N GLY A 177 -16.09 -1.15 32.07
CA GLY A 177 -17.16 -0.15 32.16
C GLY A 177 -18.29 -0.39 31.16
N PRO A 178 -19.42 0.34 31.29
CA PRO A 178 -20.63 0.07 30.53
C PRO A 178 -20.46 0.38 29.05
N ILE A 179 -21.18 -0.36 28.20
CA ILE A 179 -21.33 -0.01 26.78
C ILE A 179 -22.09 1.33 26.70
N PRO A 180 -21.53 2.38 26.06
CA PRO A 180 -22.21 3.66 25.93
C PRO A 180 -23.60 3.52 25.30
N GLY A 181 -24.55 4.31 25.81
CA GLY A 181 -25.96 4.23 25.41
C GLY A 181 -26.29 4.78 24.02
N THR A 182 -25.31 4.91 23.14
CA THR A 182 -25.49 5.47 21.79
C THR A 182 -26.29 4.52 20.92
N THR A 183 -27.03 5.08 19.96
CA THR A 183 -27.85 4.28 19.03
C THR A 183 -27.00 3.33 18.19
N THR A 184 -25.81 3.78 17.80
CA THR A 184 -24.87 3.00 16.99
C THR A 184 -24.32 1.80 17.76
N LEU A 185 -23.77 1.99 18.96
CA LEU A 185 -23.18 0.88 19.71
C LEU A 185 -24.22 -0.16 20.14
N ARG A 186 -25.45 0.29 20.47
CA ARG A 186 -26.56 -0.61 20.78
C ARG A 186 -27.04 -1.46 19.59
N SER A 187 -26.64 -1.13 18.37
CA SER A 187 -27.03 -1.90 17.18
C SER A 187 -26.17 -3.17 16.98
N PHE A 188 -25.00 -3.25 17.61
CA PHE A 188 -24.11 -4.42 17.51
C PHE A 188 -24.50 -5.53 18.48
N THR A 189 -24.18 -6.77 18.12
CA THR A 189 -24.49 -7.96 18.92
C THR A 189 -23.58 -8.07 20.15
N ALA A 190 -23.99 -8.87 21.13
CA ALA A 190 -23.19 -9.15 22.33
C ALA A 190 -21.78 -9.70 22.01
N ASP A 191 -21.66 -10.47 20.92
CA ASP A 191 -20.38 -11.01 20.46
C ASP A 191 -19.32 -9.94 20.16
N SER A 192 -19.73 -8.76 19.68
CA SER A 192 -18.81 -7.63 19.44
C SER A 192 -18.13 -7.11 20.71
N TYR A 193 -18.66 -7.46 21.89
CA TYR A 193 -18.19 -7.00 23.20
C TYR A 193 -17.67 -8.13 24.09
N ALA A 194 -17.79 -9.38 23.65
CA ALA A 194 -17.53 -10.57 24.45
C ALA A 194 -16.06 -10.64 24.95
N ASN A 195 -15.86 -11.37 26.06
CA ASN A 195 -14.52 -11.64 26.61
C ASN A 195 -13.69 -10.36 26.87
N ASN A 196 -14.31 -9.39 27.55
CA ASN A 196 -13.66 -8.18 28.04
C ASN A 196 -13.61 -8.16 29.58
N GLY A 197 -13.08 -7.07 30.14
CA GLY A 197 -13.00 -6.83 31.57
C GLY A 197 -14.37 -6.64 32.26
N PRO A 198 -14.37 -6.42 33.58
CA PRO A 198 -15.59 -6.31 34.37
C PRO A 198 -16.45 -5.13 33.92
N ASN A 199 -17.76 -5.22 34.19
CA ASN A 199 -18.76 -4.16 33.95
C ASN A 199 -19.00 -3.79 32.46
N MET A 200 -18.46 -4.55 31.50
CA MET A 200 -18.84 -4.47 30.08
C MET A 200 -20.27 -4.93 29.79
N CYS A 201 -20.91 -5.51 30.79
CA CYS A 201 -22.27 -6.02 30.77
C CYS A 201 -23.12 -5.24 31.79
N ASP A 202 -23.76 -4.15 31.37
CA ASP A 202 -24.84 -3.46 32.11
C ASP A 202 -26.20 -3.95 31.53
N PRO A 203 -27.35 -3.91 32.23
CA PRO A 203 -28.29 -5.03 32.49
C PRO A 203 -28.98 -5.68 31.26
N LEU A 204 -28.67 -5.26 30.05
CA LEU A 204 -29.13 -5.83 28.78
C LEU A 204 -28.56 -7.24 28.50
N CYS A 205 -27.58 -7.70 29.27
CA CYS A 205 -27.15 -9.10 29.28
C CYS A 205 -28.19 -10.05 29.94
N HIS A 206 -29.27 -9.50 30.50
CA HIS A 206 -30.47 -10.23 30.90
C HIS A 206 -31.51 -10.37 29.78
N PHE A 207 -31.13 -10.29 28.50
CA PHE A 207 -31.92 -10.97 27.47
C PHE A 207 -31.67 -12.48 27.58
N SER A 208 -32.49 -13.07 28.46
CA SER A 208 -32.92 -14.46 28.49
C SER A 208 -32.34 -15.33 27.38
N GLU A 209 -31.70 -16.42 27.79
CA GLU A 209 -31.87 -17.71 27.12
C GLU A 209 -33.33 -17.84 26.67
N ILE A 210 -33.60 -17.52 25.40
CA ILE A 210 -34.79 -18.04 24.76
C ILE A 210 -34.47 -19.52 24.61
N ASN A 211 -34.94 -20.29 25.58
CA ASN A 211 -35.12 -21.72 25.48
C ASN A 211 -35.86 -21.96 24.15
N THR A 212 -35.10 -22.30 23.12
CA THR A 212 -35.64 -22.91 21.94
C THR A 212 -36.10 -24.29 22.38
N PRO A 213 -37.39 -24.65 22.19
CA PRO A 213 -37.82 -25.99 22.51
C PRO A 213 -37.06 -26.96 21.60
N THR A 214 -36.46 -27.95 22.24
CA THR A 214 -35.91 -29.15 21.63
C THR A 214 -36.89 -29.70 20.59
N PRO A 215 -36.49 -29.86 19.31
CA PRO A 215 -37.29 -30.62 18.37
C PRO A 215 -37.16 -32.10 18.76
N THR A 216 -38.28 -32.66 19.19
CA THR A 216 -38.50 -34.09 19.32
C THR A 216 -38.24 -34.78 17.98
N GLU A 217 -37.45 -35.85 18.03
CA GLU A 217 -37.34 -36.80 16.94
C GLU A 217 -38.73 -37.32 16.56
N SER A 218 -39.16 -37.05 15.32
CA SER A 218 -40.03 -37.99 14.62
C SER A 218 -39.80 -37.94 13.11
N LYS A 219 -39.48 -39.14 12.62
CA LYS A 219 -39.27 -39.59 11.23
C LYS A 219 -40.04 -38.80 10.17
N LYS A 220 -39.33 -38.34 9.12
CA LYS A 220 -39.83 -38.31 7.74
C LYS A 220 -38.71 -38.63 6.74
N GLU A 221 -38.92 -39.70 6.00
CA GLU A 221 -38.18 -40.04 4.79
C GLU A 221 -38.39 -38.99 3.68
N SER A 222 -37.36 -38.90 2.83
CA SER A 222 -37.39 -38.48 1.42
C SER A 222 -37.38 -37.00 1.05
N ILE A 223 -36.31 -36.26 1.39
CA ILE A 223 -35.77 -35.12 0.59
C ILE A 223 -34.22 -35.04 0.70
N ALA A 224 -33.51 -36.14 0.52
CA ALA A 224 -32.02 -36.14 0.57
C ALA A 224 -31.35 -36.21 -0.81
N ILE A 225 -32.08 -36.64 -1.85
CA ILE A 225 -31.49 -36.91 -3.17
C ILE A 225 -31.45 -35.64 -4.04
N ALA A 226 -32.40 -34.72 -3.89
CA ALA A 226 -32.47 -33.50 -4.71
C ALA A 226 -31.35 -32.49 -4.40
N PHE A 227 -30.96 -32.35 -3.13
CA PHE A 227 -29.90 -31.43 -2.72
C PHE A 227 -28.51 -31.93 -3.14
N MET A 228 -28.25 -33.25 -3.06
CA MET A 228 -27.00 -33.82 -3.55
C MET A 228 -26.81 -33.60 -5.05
N VAL A 229 -27.88 -33.66 -5.85
CA VAL A 229 -27.79 -33.40 -7.30
C VAL A 229 -27.52 -31.92 -7.59
N LEU A 230 -28.10 -31.00 -6.81
CA LEU A 230 -27.85 -29.56 -6.94
C LEU A 230 -26.41 -29.20 -6.57
N ASP A 231 -25.86 -29.81 -5.53
CA ASP A 231 -24.47 -29.58 -5.11
C ASP A 231 -23.47 -30.12 -6.14
N ILE A 232 -23.76 -31.28 -6.75
CA ILE A 232 -22.94 -31.85 -7.81
C ILE A 232 -22.98 -30.96 -9.07
N ILE A 233 -24.15 -30.45 -9.45
CA ILE A 233 -24.29 -29.51 -10.57
C ILE A 233 -23.52 -28.21 -10.27
N GLY A 234 -23.66 -27.68 -9.05
CA GLY A 234 -22.89 -26.51 -8.58
C GLY A 234 -21.39 -26.73 -8.69
N LEU A 235 -20.89 -27.87 -8.20
CA LEU A 235 -19.48 -28.22 -8.25
C LEU A 235 -18.97 -28.35 -9.71
N VAL A 236 -19.74 -28.99 -10.59
CA VAL A 236 -19.39 -29.15 -12.01
C VAL A 236 -19.35 -27.80 -12.72
N THR A 237 -20.29 -26.88 -12.42
CA THR A 237 -20.28 -25.53 -13.01
C THR A 237 -19.08 -24.71 -12.54
N VAL A 238 -18.72 -24.79 -11.26
CA VAL A 238 -17.51 -24.13 -10.72
C VAL A 238 -16.24 -24.69 -11.35
N ILE A 239 -16.14 -26.01 -11.50
CA ILE A 239 -14.99 -26.65 -12.17
C ILE A 239 -14.92 -26.22 -13.64
N LEU A 240 -16.04 -26.16 -14.36
CA LEU A 240 -16.09 -25.66 -15.74
C LEU A 240 -15.64 -24.20 -15.85
N LEU A 241 -16.11 -23.33 -14.94
CA LEU A 241 -15.69 -21.93 -14.89
C LEU A 241 -14.20 -21.80 -14.57
N LEU A 242 -13.66 -22.61 -13.66
CA LEU A 242 -12.23 -22.67 -13.37
C LEU A 242 -11.42 -23.16 -14.56
N VAL A 243 -11.89 -24.18 -15.29
CA VAL A 243 -11.23 -24.67 -16.51
C VAL A 243 -11.27 -23.61 -17.61
N LEU A 244 -12.39 -22.90 -17.78
CA LEU A 244 -12.50 -21.79 -18.75
C LEU A 244 -11.61 -20.61 -18.35
N TYR A 245 -11.55 -20.28 -17.08
CA TYR A 245 -10.64 -19.28 -16.53
C TYR A 245 -9.18 -19.69 -16.74
N CYS A 246 -8.80 -20.93 -16.42
CA CYS A 246 -7.46 -21.47 -16.65
C CYS A 246 -7.11 -21.51 -18.14
N LYS A 247 -8.06 -21.87 -19.02
CA LYS A 247 -7.86 -21.83 -20.49
C LYS A 247 -7.74 -20.40 -21.01
N ARG A 248 -8.52 -19.46 -20.49
CA ARG A 248 -8.45 -18.03 -20.86
C ARG A 248 -7.16 -17.39 -20.35
N SER A 249 -6.78 -17.68 -19.11
CA SER A 249 -5.53 -17.25 -18.48
C SER A 249 -4.33 -17.87 -19.20
N SER A 250 -4.38 -19.15 -19.59
CA SER A 250 -3.34 -19.80 -20.39
C SER A 250 -3.24 -19.20 -21.80
N LYS A 251 -4.37 -18.94 -22.48
CA LYS A 251 -4.39 -18.22 -23.77
C LYS A 251 -3.84 -16.80 -23.64
N PHE A 252 -4.17 -16.08 -22.57
CA PHE A 252 -3.69 -14.72 -22.30
C PHE A 252 -2.20 -14.72 -21.96
N LYS A 253 -1.73 -15.66 -21.13
CA LYS A 253 -0.30 -15.90 -20.87
C LYS A 253 0.45 -16.28 -22.14
N ASN A 254 -0.15 -17.06 -23.04
CA ASN A 254 0.46 -17.41 -24.32
C ASN A 254 0.45 -16.24 -25.32
N LEU A 255 -0.54 -15.34 -25.25
CA LEU A 255 -0.59 -14.10 -26.05
C LEU A 255 0.42 -13.06 -25.54
N ILE A 256 0.58 -12.93 -24.22
CA ILE A 256 1.63 -12.12 -23.59
C ILE A 256 3.00 -12.73 -23.88
N LYS A 257 3.16 -14.05 -23.76
CA LYS A 257 4.41 -14.75 -24.11
C LYS A 257 4.72 -14.64 -25.59
N ARG A 258 3.73 -14.61 -26.49
CA ARG A 258 3.93 -14.34 -27.92
C ARG A 258 4.27 -12.87 -28.20
N ARG A 259 3.63 -11.90 -27.53
CA ARG A 259 4.01 -10.48 -27.59
C ARG A 259 5.42 -10.25 -27.09
N HIS A 260 5.79 -10.81 -25.94
CA HIS A 260 7.16 -10.75 -25.43
C HIS A 260 8.15 -11.50 -26.33
N PHE A 261 7.76 -12.62 -26.95
CA PHE A 261 8.61 -13.37 -27.89
C PHE A 261 8.71 -12.71 -29.28
N GLU A 262 7.79 -11.82 -29.64
CA GLU A 262 7.85 -10.97 -30.84
C GLU A 262 8.59 -9.65 -30.56
N GLU A 263 8.47 -9.05 -29.36
CA GLU A 263 9.29 -7.90 -28.92
C GLU A 263 10.75 -8.28 -28.64
N THR A 264 11.04 -9.51 -28.22
CA THR A 264 12.42 -10.00 -28.06
C THR A 264 13.07 -10.45 -29.37
N ARG A 265 12.36 -10.33 -30.51
CA ARG A 265 12.93 -10.57 -31.85
C ARG A 265 13.41 -9.32 -32.56
N ASP A 266 13.23 -8.13 -31.97
CA ASP A 266 13.92 -6.93 -32.41
C ASP A 266 15.14 -6.70 -31.50
N GLY A 267 16.34 -6.66 -32.10
CA GLY A 267 17.62 -6.83 -31.40
C GLY A 267 18.06 -5.64 -30.54
N ASP A 268 17.37 -5.37 -29.43
CA ASP A 268 17.53 -4.14 -28.63
C ASP A 268 18.21 -4.33 -27.26
N GLY A 269 18.86 -5.48 -27.00
CA GLY A 269 19.62 -5.70 -25.75
C GLY A 269 20.96 -4.94 -25.66
N MET A 270 21.41 -4.34 -26.76
CA MET A 270 22.75 -3.78 -26.95
C MET A 270 22.79 -2.26 -27.12
N LYS A 271 21.65 -1.55 -27.06
CA LYS A 271 21.58 -0.13 -27.41
C LYS A 271 21.47 0.78 -26.19
N LEU A 272 22.36 1.78 -26.12
CA LEU A 272 22.27 2.89 -25.17
C LEU A 272 21.12 3.81 -25.58
N VAL A 273 20.27 4.24 -24.63
CA VAL A 273 19.13 5.11 -24.92
C VAL A 273 19.41 6.53 -24.43
N PHE A 274 19.52 7.48 -25.35
CA PHE A 274 19.81 8.90 -25.07
C PHE A 274 18.56 9.72 -24.78
N MET A 275 18.68 10.72 -23.90
CA MET A 275 17.58 11.61 -23.47
C MET A 275 17.34 12.81 -24.40
N ALA A 276 18.38 13.24 -25.10
CA ALA A 276 18.37 14.29 -26.12
C ALA A 276 19.19 13.81 -27.32
N ASP A 277 19.31 14.62 -28.38
CA ASP A 277 20.02 14.31 -29.64
C ASP A 277 21.23 13.40 -29.43
N ASP A 278 21.37 12.41 -30.31
CA ASP A 278 22.30 11.29 -30.25
C ASP A 278 23.64 11.66 -29.60
N GLY A 279 23.90 11.13 -28.40
CA GLY A 279 25.07 11.51 -27.61
C GLY A 279 26.41 11.01 -28.14
N GLY A 280 26.45 10.54 -29.40
CA GLY A 280 27.68 10.38 -30.17
C GLY A 280 28.47 9.09 -29.96
N PHE A 281 28.06 8.20 -29.04
CA PHE A 281 28.79 6.96 -28.74
C PHE A 281 27.87 5.75 -28.51
N GLU A 282 28.42 4.55 -28.68
CA GLU A 282 27.69 3.29 -28.48
C GLU A 282 27.99 2.67 -27.10
N LEU A 283 27.12 1.74 -26.66
CA LEU A 283 27.33 1.00 -25.40
C LEU A 283 28.68 0.26 -25.38
N ASN A 284 29.09 -0.34 -26.50
CA ASN A 284 30.37 -1.05 -26.58
C ASN A 284 31.57 -0.13 -26.36
N GLU A 285 31.48 1.11 -26.84
CA GLU A 285 32.49 2.13 -26.62
C GLU A 285 32.55 2.53 -25.14
N LEU A 286 31.40 2.71 -24.50
CA LEU A 286 31.32 3.01 -23.07
C LEU A 286 31.89 1.87 -22.21
N MET A 287 31.60 0.62 -22.55
CA MET A 287 32.07 -0.56 -21.82
C MET A 287 33.57 -0.83 -22.00
N GLY A 288 34.16 -0.35 -23.11
CA GLY A 288 35.60 -0.45 -23.40
C GLY A 288 36.42 0.75 -22.91
N ALA A 289 35.78 1.82 -22.45
CA ALA A 289 36.42 3.06 -22.02
C ALA A 289 37.27 2.88 -20.75
N ALA A 290 38.35 3.67 -20.65
CA ALA A 290 39.13 3.73 -19.42
C ALA A 290 38.28 4.34 -18.29
N ALA A 291 38.15 3.62 -17.17
CA ALA A 291 37.29 3.99 -16.06
C ALA A 291 38.08 4.32 -14.78
N GLU A 292 37.76 5.46 -14.16
CA GLU A 292 38.28 5.89 -12.86
C GLU A 292 37.14 5.90 -11.83
N GLY A 293 37.33 5.27 -10.67
CA GLY A 293 36.32 5.23 -9.62
C GLY A 293 36.11 6.59 -8.98
N LEU A 294 34.89 7.14 -9.05
CA LEU A 294 34.53 8.41 -8.43
C LEU A 294 33.97 8.24 -7.01
N GLY A 295 33.27 7.12 -6.75
CA GLY A 295 32.74 6.84 -5.42
C GLY A 295 31.75 5.70 -5.38
N LYS A 296 31.53 5.14 -4.18
CA LYS A 296 30.54 4.10 -3.90
C LYS A 296 29.44 4.68 -3.02
N GLY A 297 28.19 4.60 -3.45
CA GLY A 297 27.02 5.07 -2.72
C GLY A 297 26.02 3.96 -2.41
N VAL A 298 24.98 4.31 -1.65
CA VAL A 298 23.89 3.38 -1.25
C VAL A 298 23.16 2.81 -2.47
N CYS A 299 22.97 3.63 -3.52
CA CYS A 299 22.21 3.24 -4.71
C CYS A 299 23.08 2.63 -5.83
N GLY A 300 24.40 2.57 -5.66
CA GLY A 300 25.29 2.14 -6.75
C GLY A 300 26.69 2.73 -6.70
N ASP A 301 27.51 2.34 -7.68
CA ASP A 301 28.86 2.84 -7.89
C ASP A 301 28.88 3.91 -8.98
N SER A 302 29.75 4.90 -8.82
CA SER A 302 29.95 5.98 -9.80
C SER A 302 31.39 5.95 -10.30
N TYR A 303 31.55 6.01 -11.61
CA TYR A 303 32.85 6.02 -12.27
C TYR A 303 32.88 7.06 -13.40
N LYS A 304 34.06 7.58 -13.68
CA LYS A 304 34.34 8.44 -14.83
C LYS A 304 34.86 7.55 -15.95
N ALA A 305 34.16 7.48 -17.07
CA ALA A 305 34.60 6.79 -18.26
C ALA A 305 35.13 7.81 -19.28
N THR A 306 36.33 7.59 -19.82
CA THR A 306 36.92 8.43 -20.88
C THR A 306 36.81 7.71 -22.21
N LEU A 307 36.00 8.26 -23.11
CA LEU A 307 35.73 7.73 -24.46
C LEU A 307 36.94 7.95 -25.38
N ASN A 308 36.91 7.33 -26.57
CA ASN A 308 38.07 7.32 -27.48
C ASN A 308 38.39 8.71 -28.07
N ASP A 309 37.38 9.57 -28.16
CA ASP A 309 37.51 10.96 -28.59
C ASP A 309 38.01 11.91 -27.46
N GLY A 310 38.26 11.37 -26.26
CA GLY A 310 38.69 12.10 -25.08
C GLY A 310 37.56 12.72 -24.27
N VAL A 311 36.30 12.53 -24.66
CA VAL A 311 35.14 12.98 -23.89
C VAL A 311 35.00 12.12 -22.63
N ALA A 312 34.83 12.77 -21.49
CA ALA A 312 34.60 12.09 -20.22
C ALA A 312 33.12 12.12 -19.84
N VAL A 313 32.55 10.96 -19.55
CA VAL A 313 31.19 10.80 -19.02
C VAL A 313 31.23 10.22 -17.62
N VAL A 314 30.27 10.62 -16.78
CA VAL A 314 30.07 10.02 -15.46
C VAL A 314 29.01 8.95 -15.61
N VAL A 315 29.34 7.72 -15.25
CA VAL A 315 28.42 6.60 -15.29
C VAL A 315 28.09 6.16 -13.87
N LYS A 316 26.81 5.97 -13.61
CA LYS A 316 26.32 5.42 -12.35
C LYS A 316 25.74 4.04 -12.56
N GLN A 317 26.46 3.03 -12.07
CA GLN A 317 25.99 1.66 -12.04
C GLN A 317 25.11 1.43 -10.82
N LEU A 318 23.82 1.22 -11.05
CA LEU A 318 22.85 1.05 -9.98
C LEU A 318 22.89 -0.37 -9.42
N ARG A 319 22.89 -0.50 -8.10
CA ARG A 319 22.93 -1.78 -7.38
C ARG A 319 21.63 -1.99 -6.59
N GLY A 320 21.23 -3.24 -6.39
CA GLY A 320 20.05 -3.59 -5.58
C GLY A 320 18.69 -3.34 -6.24
N LEU A 321 18.65 -2.98 -7.53
CA LEU A 321 17.40 -2.91 -8.29
C LEU A 321 16.93 -4.34 -8.60
N LYS A 322 15.76 -4.72 -8.07
CA LYS A 322 15.18 -6.07 -8.13
C LYS A 322 15.37 -6.75 -9.50
N PRO A 323 15.62 -8.08 -9.55
CA PRO A 323 15.51 -8.88 -10.78
C PRO A 323 14.11 -8.83 -11.41
N LEU A 324 13.11 -8.42 -10.62
CA LEU A 324 11.70 -8.28 -11.02
C LEU A 324 11.34 -6.88 -11.52
N MET A 325 12.26 -5.90 -11.48
CA MET A 325 11.99 -4.58 -12.04
C MET A 325 12.00 -4.69 -13.57
N SER A 326 10.84 -4.52 -14.20
CA SER A 326 10.71 -4.63 -15.65
C SER A 326 11.49 -3.51 -16.36
N LYS A 327 11.94 -3.75 -17.60
CA LYS A 327 12.60 -2.73 -18.44
C LYS A 327 11.73 -1.47 -18.53
N GLU A 328 10.41 -1.63 -18.60
CA GLU A 328 9.44 -0.53 -18.65
C GLU A 328 9.41 0.31 -17.36
N GLU A 329 9.43 -0.33 -16.18
CA GLU A 329 9.48 0.34 -14.87
C GLU A 329 10.78 1.15 -14.70
N PHE A 330 11.91 0.57 -15.11
CA PHE A 330 13.17 1.28 -15.10
C PHE A 330 13.10 2.51 -16.01
N MET A 331 12.66 2.35 -17.27
CA MET A 331 12.52 3.45 -18.23
C MET A 331 11.65 4.60 -17.70
N LYS A 332 10.55 4.30 -17.02
CA LYS A 332 9.67 5.32 -16.42
C LYS A 332 10.38 6.15 -15.35
N MET A 333 11.09 5.50 -14.41
CA MET A 333 11.86 6.21 -13.39
C MET A 333 12.96 7.08 -13.99
N VAL A 334 13.66 6.55 -14.99
CA VAL A 334 14.75 7.28 -15.66
C VAL A 334 14.22 8.55 -16.33
N ARG A 335 13.05 8.50 -16.99
CA ARG A 335 12.41 9.69 -17.59
C ARG A 335 12.07 10.76 -16.56
N MET A 336 11.54 10.37 -15.40
CA MET A 336 11.25 11.32 -14.33
C MET A 336 12.49 12.04 -13.82
N ILE A 337 13.63 11.33 -13.73
CA ILE A 337 14.92 11.92 -13.34
C ILE A 337 15.42 12.85 -14.45
N ALA A 338 15.30 12.45 -15.72
CA ALA A 338 15.71 13.27 -16.87
C ALA A 338 14.95 14.60 -16.95
N ASP A 339 13.69 14.61 -16.54
CA ASP A 339 12.84 15.81 -16.53
C ASP A 339 13.18 16.80 -15.40
N GLN A 340 13.95 16.38 -14.38
CA GLN A 340 14.40 17.28 -13.32
C GLN A 340 15.54 18.18 -13.80
N LYS A 341 15.32 19.49 -13.80
CA LYS A 341 16.36 20.49 -14.10
C LYS A 341 16.72 21.26 -12.83
N HIS A 342 17.97 21.14 -12.40
CA HIS A 342 18.50 21.87 -11.26
C HIS A 342 19.92 22.38 -11.55
N PRO A 343 20.29 23.62 -11.16
CA PRO A 343 21.58 24.22 -11.47
C PRO A 343 22.81 23.46 -10.92
N ASN A 344 22.60 22.64 -9.88
CA ASN A 344 23.67 21.84 -9.26
C ASN A 344 23.58 20.34 -9.59
N LEU A 345 22.73 19.93 -10.53
CA LEU A 345 22.62 18.53 -10.97
C LEU A 345 23.14 18.42 -12.41
N LEU A 346 23.94 17.38 -12.66
CA LEU A 346 24.32 17.02 -14.02
C LEU A 346 23.07 16.49 -14.76
N PRO A 347 22.83 16.92 -16.01
CA PRO A 347 21.74 16.38 -16.80
C PRO A 347 21.98 14.91 -17.11
N LEU A 348 20.92 14.11 -17.04
CA LEU A 348 20.99 12.72 -17.45
C LEU A 348 21.12 12.63 -18.98
N MET A 349 22.20 12.00 -19.45
CA MET A 349 22.50 11.91 -20.89
C MET A 349 21.88 10.68 -21.54
N ALA A 350 22.04 9.51 -20.92
CA ALA A 350 21.57 8.24 -21.45
C ALA A 350 21.31 7.24 -20.33
N TYR A 351 20.73 6.09 -20.68
CA TYR A 351 20.67 4.94 -19.79
C TYR A 351 20.82 3.65 -20.58
N TRP A 352 21.15 2.59 -19.85
CA TRP A 352 21.10 1.24 -20.36
C TRP A 352 20.53 0.29 -19.30
N CYS A 353 19.70 -0.64 -19.73
CA CYS A 353 19.01 -1.58 -18.87
C CYS A 353 19.12 -2.99 -19.45
N SER A 354 19.75 -3.88 -18.68
CA SER A 354 19.72 -5.33 -18.88
C SER A 354 19.12 -6.01 -17.64
N GLU A 355 18.95 -7.33 -17.71
CA GLU A 355 18.48 -8.12 -16.57
C GLU A 355 19.38 -7.92 -15.34
N ASP A 356 20.70 -7.90 -15.55
CA ASP A 356 21.70 -7.88 -14.47
C ASP A 356 22.24 -6.47 -14.16
N VAL A 357 22.29 -5.57 -15.15
CA VAL A 357 23.00 -4.30 -15.02
C VAL A 357 22.16 -3.14 -15.53
N LYS A 358 22.13 -2.07 -14.74
CA LYS A 358 21.39 -0.83 -15.00
C LYS A 358 22.35 0.34 -14.84
N LEU A 359 22.52 1.12 -15.91
CA LEU A 359 23.44 2.26 -15.99
C LEU A 359 22.66 3.55 -16.25
N LEU A 360 23.09 4.63 -15.58
CA LEU A 360 22.70 6.02 -15.83
C LEU A 360 23.93 6.86 -16.21
#